data_AF-A0A0C9VFH5-F1
#
_entry.id   AF-A0A0C9VFH5-F1
#
_cell.length_a   1.000
_cell.length_b   1.000
_cell.length_c   1.000
_cell.angle_alpha   90.00
_cell.angle_beta   90.00
_cell.angle_gamma   90.00
#
_symmetry.space_group_name_H-M   'P 1'
#
loop_
_entity.id
_entity.type
_entity.pdbx_description
1 polymer ?
#
loop_
_entity_poly.entity_id
_entity_poly.type
_entity_poly.pdbx_seq_one_letter_code
_entity_poly.pdbx_strand_id
1 'polypeptide(L)'
;MESSISHILTDPRYHDYLAILKGARNGLVYGVKIRFPHALLMSILFGRGDWKARARHIFTATKLHALSLAGFVSLYKALLLLQRKLNGGKERKSDTFIAGLIGGYIIFGDRTAINEQIVLYVCSRVVASFIPRAGTSSGAPSTSGSVRPIPPDAQLFSYFAALSWGAVMYLFQNRGETIQPGMFSSMRYLYQDSDHWNSLRTLFWHNK
;
A
#
# COMPACT_ATOMS: atom_id res chain seq x y z
N MET A 1 -40.25 -16.00 -6.10
CA MET A 1 -39.97 -15.48 -7.46
C MET A 1 -38.58 -14.89 -7.43
N GLU A 2 -37.55 -15.68 -7.75
CA GLU A 2 -36.20 -15.15 -7.88
C GLU A 2 -36.19 -14.11 -9.00
N SER A 3 -35.69 -12.92 -8.70
CA SER A 3 -35.57 -11.82 -9.67
C SER A 3 -34.66 -12.25 -10.84
N SER A 4 -34.95 -11.81 -12.06
CA SER A 4 -34.08 -12.02 -13.23
C SER A 4 -32.63 -11.56 -12.97
N ILE A 5 -32.43 -10.63 -12.03
CA ILE A 5 -31.11 -10.18 -11.57
C ILE A 5 -30.37 -11.30 -10.82
N SER A 6 -31.07 -12.06 -9.96
CA SER A 6 -30.46 -13.18 -9.22
C SER A 6 -29.91 -14.24 -10.16
N HIS A 7 -30.61 -14.51 -11.27
CA HIS A 7 -30.18 -15.48 -12.28
C HIS A 7 -28.93 -15.01 -13.06
N ILE A 8 -28.79 -13.71 -13.31
CA ILE A 8 -27.58 -13.13 -13.92
C ILE A 8 -26.38 -13.20 -12.96
N LEU A 9 -26.62 -13.00 -11.66
CA LEU A 9 -25.57 -13.01 -10.64
C LEU A 9 -25.00 -14.41 -10.37
N THR A 10 -25.79 -15.46 -10.57
CA THR A 10 -25.38 -16.85 -10.34
C THR A 10 -24.87 -17.55 -11.60
N ASP A 11 -25.05 -16.96 -12.79
CA ASP A 11 -24.57 -17.54 -14.05
C ASP A 11 -23.03 -17.55 -14.12
N PRO A 12 -22.41 -18.75 -14.24
CA PRO A 12 -20.95 -18.89 -14.36
C PRO A 12 -20.34 -18.10 -15.53
N ARG A 13 -21.11 -17.82 -16.59
CA ARG A 13 -20.64 -17.08 -17.78
C ARG A 13 -20.26 -15.63 -17.46
N TYR A 14 -20.94 -15.01 -16.51
CA TYR A 14 -20.67 -13.62 -16.10
C TYR A 14 -19.70 -13.52 -14.92
N HIS A 15 -19.33 -14.65 -14.32
CA HIS A 15 -18.55 -14.69 -13.09
C HIS A 15 -17.27 -13.85 -13.15
N ASP A 16 -16.45 -14.00 -14.20
CA ASP A 16 -15.18 -13.28 -14.30
C ASP A 16 -15.36 -11.77 -14.47
N TYR A 17 -16.37 -11.34 -15.24
CA TYR A 17 -16.67 -9.93 -15.44
C TYR A 17 -17.24 -9.29 -14.16
N LEU A 18 -18.13 -10.01 -13.47
CA LEU A 18 -18.65 -9.60 -12.17
C LEU A 18 -17.53 -9.58 -11.11
N ALA A 19 -16.54 -10.47 -11.21
CA ALA A 19 -15.36 -10.47 -10.34
C ALA A 19 -14.45 -9.26 -10.57
N ILE A 20 -14.32 -8.78 -11.81
CA ILE A 20 -13.65 -7.50 -12.12
C ILE A 20 -14.39 -6.35 -11.46
N LEU A 21 -15.71 -6.25 -11.66
CA LEU A 21 -16.54 -5.18 -11.10
C LEU A 21 -16.52 -5.18 -9.56
N LYS A 22 -16.70 -6.35 -8.94
CA LYS A 22 -16.61 -6.52 -7.48
C LYS A 22 -15.21 -6.19 -6.96
N GLY A 23 -14.17 -6.56 -7.70
CA GLY A 23 -12.78 -6.20 -7.42
C GLY A 23 -12.57 -4.69 -7.42
N ALA A 24 -13.05 -4.00 -8.45
CA ALA A 24 -13.01 -2.54 -8.57
C ALA A 24 -13.68 -1.86 -7.37
N ARG A 25 -14.91 -2.29 -7.05
CA ARG A 25 -15.66 -1.80 -5.89
C ARG A 25 -14.90 -2.04 -4.58
N ASN A 26 -14.28 -3.19 -4.41
CA ASN A 26 -13.51 -3.50 -3.21
C ASN A 26 -12.26 -2.61 -3.11
N GLY A 27 -11.55 -2.39 -4.21
CA GLY A 27 -10.42 -1.46 -4.27
C GLY A 27 -10.84 -0.04 -3.90
N LEU A 28 -11.96 0.44 -4.43
CA LEU A 28 -12.53 1.75 -4.12
C LEU A 28 -12.85 1.86 -2.62
N VAL A 29 -13.64 0.93 -2.09
CA VAL A 29 -14.09 0.97 -0.69
C VAL A 29 -12.92 0.84 0.28
N TYR A 30 -11.98 -0.06 0.01
CA TYR A 30 -10.79 -0.22 0.84
C TYR A 30 -9.93 1.04 0.81
N GLY A 31 -9.70 1.62 -0.37
CA GLY A 31 -8.93 2.85 -0.52
C GLY A 31 -9.53 4.02 0.25
N VAL A 32 -10.86 4.20 0.20
CA VAL A 32 -11.54 5.22 0.99
C VAL A 32 -11.36 4.95 2.49
N LYS A 33 -11.60 3.71 2.94
CA LYS A 33 -11.54 3.34 4.37
C LYS A 33 -10.18 3.60 5.00
N ILE A 34 -9.09 3.41 4.28
CA ILE A 34 -7.75 3.63 4.81
C ILE A 34 -7.31 5.09 4.63
N ARG A 35 -7.49 5.66 3.43
CA ARG A 35 -6.90 6.96 3.11
C ARG A 35 -7.65 8.12 3.74
N PHE A 36 -8.97 8.06 3.80
CA PHE A 36 -9.76 9.17 4.31
C PHE A 36 -9.45 9.46 5.79
N PRO A 37 -9.49 8.48 6.72
CA PRO A 37 -9.15 8.73 8.12
C PRO A 37 -7.72 9.24 8.28
N HIS A 38 -6.77 8.68 7.54
CA HIS A 38 -5.38 9.13 7.58
C HIS A 38 -5.25 10.60 7.13
N ALA A 39 -5.80 10.96 5.97
CA ALA A 39 -5.73 12.33 5.45
C ALA A 39 -6.46 13.33 6.36
N LEU A 40 -7.59 12.92 6.95
CA LEU A 40 -8.34 13.72 7.90
C LEU A 40 -7.51 14.00 9.17
N LEU A 41 -6.96 12.96 9.80
CA LEU A 41 -6.14 13.10 11.00
C LEU A 41 -4.89 13.94 10.73
N MET A 42 -4.19 13.68 9.63
CA MET A 42 -3.02 14.47 9.25
C MET A 42 -3.38 15.93 9.00
N SER A 43 -4.55 16.20 8.40
CA SER A 43 -5.02 17.56 8.15
C SER A 43 -5.50 18.29 9.42
N ILE A 44 -5.92 17.56 10.46
CA ILE A 44 -6.30 18.13 11.76
C ILE A 44 -5.04 18.45 12.57
N LEU A 45 -4.11 17.49 12.67
CA LEU A 45 -2.92 17.59 13.51
C LEU A 45 -1.82 18.47 12.91
N PHE A 46 -1.60 18.34 11.60
CA PHE A 46 -0.45 18.94 10.91
C PHE A 46 -0.86 19.80 9.70
N GLY A 47 -2.14 19.87 9.38
CA GLY A 47 -2.64 20.66 8.25
C GLY A 47 -2.44 22.16 8.49
N ARG A 48 -2.03 22.88 7.44
CA ARG A 48 -1.92 24.34 7.40
C ARG A 48 -2.94 24.92 6.40
N GLY A 49 -3.33 26.17 6.61
CA GLY A 49 -4.30 26.88 5.76
C GLY A 49 -5.77 26.60 6.11
N ASP A 50 -6.67 27.15 5.29
CA ASP A 50 -8.11 27.19 5.53
C ASP A 50 -8.80 25.82 5.40
N TRP A 51 -9.92 25.67 6.11
CA TRP A 51 -10.73 24.45 6.12
C TRP A 51 -11.20 24.00 4.72
N LYS A 52 -11.45 24.95 3.80
CA LYS A 52 -11.81 24.63 2.42
C LYS A 52 -10.66 23.96 1.67
N ALA A 53 -9.44 24.46 1.84
CA ALA A 53 -8.25 23.89 1.21
C ALA A 53 -7.95 22.50 1.78
N ARG A 54 -8.08 22.33 3.10
CA ARG A 54 -7.95 21.05 3.80
C ARG A 54 -8.95 20.01 3.30
N ALA A 55 -10.24 20.37 3.26
CA ALA A 55 -11.29 19.47 2.77
C ALA A 55 -11.05 19.04 1.32
N ARG A 56 -10.65 19.98 0.46
CA ARG A 56 -10.30 19.67 -0.94
C ARG A 56 -9.09 18.74 -1.03
N HIS A 57 -8.06 18.96 -0.22
CA HIS A 57 -6.90 18.08 -0.17
C HIS A 57 -7.28 16.66 0.27
N ILE A 58 -8.05 16.52 1.36
CA ILE A 58 -8.53 15.23 1.86
C ILE A 58 -9.32 14.49 0.77
N PHE A 59 -10.25 15.18 0.12
CA PHE A 59 -11.07 14.60 -0.94
C PHE A 59 -10.23 14.16 -2.13
N THR A 60 -9.37 15.03 -2.68
CA THR A 60 -8.52 14.71 -3.82
C THR A 60 -7.58 13.56 -3.49
N ALA A 61 -6.98 13.57 -2.30
CA ALA A 61 -6.05 12.53 -1.87
C ALA A 61 -6.75 11.16 -1.72
N THR A 62 -7.95 11.16 -1.13
CA THR A 62 -8.76 9.95 -0.97
C THR A 62 -9.24 9.43 -2.32
N LYS A 63 -9.75 10.31 -3.17
CA LYS A 63 -10.24 9.98 -4.52
C LYS A 63 -9.12 9.36 -5.36
N LEU A 64 -7.95 10.00 -5.42
CA LEU A 64 -6.82 9.48 -6.18
C LEU A 64 -6.43 8.08 -5.69
N HIS A 65 -6.23 7.90 -4.38
CA HIS A 65 -5.86 6.61 -3.82
C HIS A 65 -6.91 5.50 -4.10
N ALA A 66 -8.19 5.80 -3.86
CA ALA A 66 -9.27 4.85 -4.05
C ALA A 66 -9.48 4.47 -5.52
N LEU A 67 -9.38 5.44 -6.43
CA LEU A 67 -9.48 5.19 -7.87
C LEU A 67 -8.27 4.45 -8.42
N SER A 68 -7.06 4.73 -7.94
CA SER A 68 -5.87 3.94 -8.32
C SER A 68 -6.01 2.48 -7.88
N LEU A 69 -6.47 2.21 -6.66
CA LEU A 69 -6.69 0.81 -6.22
C LEU A 69 -7.80 0.12 -7.02
N ALA A 70 -8.92 0.80 -7.27
CA ALA A 70 -10.00 0.27 -8.10
C ALA A 70 -9.51 -0.02 -9.53
N GLY A 71 -8.78 0.92 -10.13
CA GLY A 71 -8.20 0.81 -11.46
C GLY A 71 -7.21 -0.34 -11.56
N PHE A 72 -6.28 -0.44 -10.62
CA PHE A 72 -5.30 -1.53 -10.60
C PHE A 72 -5.98 -2.90 -10.51
N VAL A 73 -6.91 -3.10 -9.56
CA VAL A 73 -7.60 -4.40 -9.42
C VAL A 73 -8.41 -4.74 -10.68
N SER A 74 -9.05 -3.74 -11.29
CA SER A 74 -9.82 -3.94 -12.52
C SER A 74 -8.92 -4.36 -13.67
N LEU A 75 -7.85 -3.60 -13.91
CA LEU A 75 -6.89 -3.84 -14.98
C LEU A 75 -6.18 -5.18 -14.79
N TYR A 76 -5.71 -5.48 -13.57
CA TYR A 76 -5.08 -6.74 -13.24
C TYR A 76 -5.98 -7.94 -13.56
N LYS A 77 -7.24 -7.92 -13.09
CA LYS A 77 -8.19 -9.01 -13.36
C LYS A 77 -8.58 -9.09 -14.84
N ALA A 78 -8.68 -7.96 -15.53
CA ALA A 78 -8.95 -7.93 -16.97
C ALA A 78 -7.79 -8.55 -17.77
N LEU A 79 -6.54 -8.24 -17.41
CA LEU A 79 -5.34 -8.83 -18.01
C LEU A 79 -5.29 -10.34 -17.74
N LEU A 80 -5.53 -10.79 -16.50
CA LEU A 80 -5.61 -12.23 -16.21
C LEU A 80 -6.68 -12.94 -17.02
N LEU A 81 -7.88 -12.35 -17.14
CA LEU A 81 -8.95 -12.91 -17.96
C LEU A 81 -8.54 -13.00 -19.43
N LEU A 82 -7.88 -11.97 -19.96
CA LEU A 82 -7.37 -11.93 -21.32
C LEU A 82 -6.29 -13.02 -21.53
N GLN A 83 -5.29 -13.09 -20.65
CA GLN A 83 -4.22 -14.09 -20.71
C GLN A 83 -4.76 -15.52 -20.63
N ARG A 84 -5.73 -15.77 -19.73
CA ARG A 84 -6.40 -17.06 -19.60
C ARG A 84 -7.15 -17.44 -20.87
N LYS A 85 -7.85 -16.50 -21.52
CA LYS A 85 -8.52 -16.72 -22.81
C LYS A 85 -7.52 -17.01 -23.93
N LEU A 86 -6.41 -16.28 -23.99
CA LEU A 86 -5.34 -16.51 -24.97
C LEU A 86 -4.60 -17.84 -24.75
N ASN A 87 -4.60 -18.37 -23.52
CA ASN A 87 -3.97 -19.63 -23.17
C ASN A 87 -4.97 -20.82 -23.08
N GLY A 88 -6.01 -20.82 -23.92
CA GLY A 88 -6.95 -21.94 -24.00
C GLY A 88 -7.71 -22.23 -22.71
N GLY A 89 -7.95 -21.21 -21.88
CA GLY A 89 -8.69 -21.30 -20.63
C GLY A 89 -7.84 -21.61 -19.39
N LYS A 90 -6.52 -21.80 -19.52
CA LYS A 90 -5.63 -22.12 -18.39
C LYS A 90 -4.81 -20.91 -17.95
N GLU A 91 -4.67 -20.71 -16.64
CA GLU A 91 -3.82 -19.66 -16.08
C GLU A 91 -2.37 -20.14 -15.97
N ARG A 92 -1.41 -19.32 -16.41
CA ARG A 92 0.03 -19.58 -16.25
C ARG A 92 0.54 -18.90 -14.98
N LYS A 93 1.56 -19.49 -14.34
CA LYS A 93 2.19 -18.87 -13.15
C LYS A 93 2.72 -17.47 -13.41
N SER A 94 3.28 -17.23 -14.60
CA SER A 94 3.79 -15.92 -15.03
C SER A 94 2.70 -14.87 -15.28
N ASP A 95 1.44 -15.29 -15.46
CA ASP A 95 0.38 -14.35 -15.86
C ASP A 95 0.15 -13.29 -14.79
N THR A 96 0.15 -13.71 -13.53
CA THR A 96 0.05 -12.84 -12.36
C THR A 96 1.17 -11.82 -12.28
N PHE A 97 2.41 -12.22 -12.58
CA PHE A 97 3.55 -11.31 -12.59
C PHE A 97 3.43 -10.27 -13.70
N ILE A 98 3.11 -10.70 -14.92
CA ILE A 98 2.99 -9.81 -16.09
C ILE A 98 1.81 -8.84 -15.91
N ALA A 99 0.65 -9.33 -15.48
CA ALA A 99 -0.51 -8.49 -15.19
C ALA A 99 -0.21 -7.47 -14.09
N GLY A 100 0.51 -7.89 -13.04
CA GLY A 100 0.96 -7.01 -11.96
C GLY A 100 1.93 -5.94 -12.43
N LEU A 101 2.89 -6.31 -13.30
CA LEU A 101 3.88 -5.39 -13.87
C LEU A 101 3.21 -4.32 -14.75
N ILE A 102 2.35 -4.74 -15.67
CA ILE A 102 1.62 -3.83 -16.57
C ILE A 102 0.69 -2.92 -15.76
N GLY A 103 -0.10 -3.50 -14.86
CA GLY A 103 -1.03 -2.74 -14.02
C GLY A 103 -0.29 -1.76 -13.10
N GLY A 104 0.85 -2.17 -12.56
CA GLY A 104 1.68 -1.35 -11.69
C GLY A 104 2.23 -0.12 -12.42
N TYR A 105 2.78 -0.34 -13.62
CA TYR A 105 3.29 0.73 -14.47
C TYR A 105 2.20 1.72 -14.89
N ILE A 106 1.07 1.23 -15.38
CA ILE A 106 0.00 2.09 -15.90
C ILE A 106 -0.68 2.91 -14.80
N ILE A 107 -0.91 2.32 -13.62
CA ILE A 107 -1.72 2.95 -12.58
C ILE A 107 -0.88 3.73 -11.56
N PHE A 108 0.33 3.25 -11.26
CA PHE A 108 1.20 3.82 -10.23
C PHE A 108 2.50 4.43 -10.78
N GLY A 109 2.71 4.42 -12.10
CA GLY A 109 3.90 4.98 -12.74
C GLY A 109 4.04 6.49 -12.58
N ASP A 110 2.92 7.21 -12.51
CA ASP A 110 2.93 8.65 -12.26
C ASP A 110 3.39 8.95 -10.83
N ARG A 111 4.45 9.76 -10.70
CA ARG A 111 4.98 10.14 -9.41
C ARG A 111 4.08 11.19 -8.73
N THR A 112 3.19 10.70 -7.89
CA THR A 112 2.44 11.51 -6.92
C THR A 112 2.82 11.10 -5.50
N ALA A 113 2.64 11.99 -4.52
CA ALA A 113 2.92 11.66 -3.11
C ALA A 113 2.12 10.42 -2.62
N ILE A 114 0.97 10.15 -3.23
CA ILE A 114 0.14 8.98 -2.92
C ILE A 114 0.72 7.72 -3.56
N ASN A 115 1.03 7.77 -4.86
CA ASN A 115 1.62 6.62 -5.56
C ASN A 115 2.97 6.26 -4.95
N GLU A 116 3.80 7.26 -4.62
CA GLU A 116 5.09 7.04 -3.94
C GLU A 116 4.90 6.30 -2.61
N GLN A 117 3.91 6.67 -1.79
CA GLN A 117 3.58 5.95 -0.56
C GLN A 117 3.12 4.50 -0.82
N ILE A 118 2.29 4.27 -1.83
CA ILE A 118 1.82 2.92 -2.19
C ILE A 118 3.00 2.06 -2.66
N VAL A 119 3.85 2.59 -3.56
CA VAL A 119 4.97 1.87 -4.14
C VAL A 119 6.01 1.55 -3.07
N LEU A 120 6.35 2.48 -2.19
CA LEU A 120 7.26 2.22 -1.07
C LEU A 120 6.67 1.19 -0.09
N TYR A 121 5.36 1.25 0.17
CA TYR A 121 4.67 0.24 0.98
C TYR A 121 4.77 -1.16 0.36
N VAL A 122 4.48 -1.30 -0.94
CA VAL A 122 4.58 -2.58 -1.64
C VAL A 122 6.04 -3.07 -1.68
N CYS A 123 6.97 -2.19 -2.03
CA CYS A 123 8.41 -2.49 -2.08
C CYS A 123 8.91 -3.04 -0.74
N SER A 124 8.65 -2.34 0.37
CA SER A 124 9.07 -2.79 1.71
C SER A 124 8.50 -4.17 2.06
N ARG A 125 7.24 -4.46 1.69
CA ARG A 125 6.60 -5.76 1.93
C ARG A 125 7.16 -6.87 1.05
N VAL A 126 7.50 -6.57 -0.21
CA VAL A 126 8.15 -7.52 -1.13
C VAL A 126 9.56 -7.83 -0.66
N VAL A 127 10.35 -6.81 -0.30
CA VAL A 127 11.71 -7.00 0.24
C VAL A 127 11.66 -7.81 1.54
N ALA A 128 10.76 -7.47 2.46
CA ALA A 128 10.58 -8.23 3.69
C ALA A 128 10.06 -9.66 3.46
N SER A 129 9.49 -9.97 2.28
CA SER A 129 9.02 -11.33 1.96
C SER A 129 10.15 -12.35 1.83
N PHE A 130 11.37 -11.89 1.47
CA PHE A 130 12.57 -12.72 1.36
C PHE A 130 13.14 -13.18 2.71
N ILE A 131 12.68 -12.60 3.82
CA ILE A 131 13.06 -13.08 5.16
C ILE A 131 12.44 -14.47 5.37
N PRO A 132 13.23 -15.49 5.75
CA PRO A 132 12.72 -16.82 6.11
C PRO A 132 11.61 -16.76 7.16
N ARG A 133 10.66 -17.71 7.09
CA ARG A 133 9.47 -17.72 7.95
C ARG A 133 9.69 -18.60 9.18
N ALA A 134 9.11 -18.21 10.30
CA ALA A 134 9.19 -18.98 11.54
C ALA A 134 8.57 -20.37 11.35
N GLY A 135 9.25 -21.43 11.82
CA GLY A 135 8.71 -22.79 11.83
C GLY A 135 8.77 -23.56 10.50
N THR A 136 9.50 -23.08 9.49
CA THR A 136 9.76 -23.89 8.28
C THR A 136 10.94 -24.85 8.50
N SER A 137 10.79 -25.81 9.41
CA SER A 137 11.47 -27.09 9.28
C SER A 137 10.74 -27.85 8.18
N SER A 138 11.33 -27.88 6.99
CA SER A 138 11.12 -28.86 5.91
C SER A 138 9.68 -29.38 5.67
N GLY A 139 9.01 -28.85 4.63
CA GLY A 139 8.34 -29.74 3.67
C GLY A 139 6.90 -30.21 3.89
N ALA A 140 6.01 -29.48 4.56
CA ALA A 140 4.57 -29.76 4.42
C ALA A 140 3.94 -28.85 3.34
N PRO A 141 3.51 -29.38 2.17
CA PRO A 141 2.70 -28.61 1.26
C PRO A 141 1.37 -28.29 1.94
N SER A 142 0.98 -27.02 1.95
CA SER A 142 -0.35 -26.61 2.41
C SER A 142 -1.41 -27.30 1.53
N THR A 143 -1.97 -28.41 2.02
CA THR A 143 -3.00 -29.23 1.36
C THR A 143 -4.40 -28.61 1.43
N SER A 144 -4.51 -27.35 1.84
CA SER A 144 -5.76 -26.60 1.85
C SER A 144 -5.53 -25.29 1.12
N GLY A 145 -6.46 -24.90 0.22
CA GLY A 145 -6.41 -23.67 -0.59
C GLY A 145 -6.44 -22.35 0.20
N SER A 146 -6.13 -22.39 1.50
CA SER A 146 -6.01 -21.27 2.43
C SER A 146 -4.54 -21.12 2.80
N VAL A 147 -3.82 -20.29 2.03
CA VAL A 147 -2.44 -19.90 2.38
C VAL A 147 -2.53 -18.93 3.55
N ARG A 148 -2.17 -19.38 4.76
CA ARG A 148 -2.05 -18.51 5.93
C ARG A 148 -0.65 -17.85 5.93
N PRO A 149 -0.54 -16.51 6.02
CA PRO A 149 0.76 -15.86 6.15
C PRO A 149 1.47 -16.29 7.44
N ILE A 150 2.71 -16.72 7.32
CA ILE A 150 3.57 -17.11 8.45
C ILE A 150 4.45 -15.89 8.83
N PRO A 151 4.64 -15.57 10.12
CA PRO A 151 5.53 -14.48 10.51
C PRO A 151 6.99 -14.76 10.11
N PRO A 152 7.82 -13.72 9.88
CA PRO A 152 9.26 -13.90 9.67
C PRO A 152 9.90 -14.52 10.91
N ASP A 153 11.02 -15.21 10.72
CA ASP A 153 11.88 -15.62 11.82
C ASP A 153 12.27 -14.41 12.67
N ALA A 154 12.16 -14.55 14.00
CA ALA A 154 12.32 -13.43 14.92
C ALA A 154 13.77 -12.89 14.92
N GLN A 155 14.77 -13.76 14.84
CA GLN A 155 16.18 -13.33 14.84
C GLN A 155 16.55 -12.64 13.54
N LEU A 156 16.14 -13.21 12.41
CA LEU A 156 16.37 -12.59 11.10
C LEU A 156 15.64 -11.27 10.96
N PHE A 157 14.44 -11.15 11.53
CA PHE A 157 13.73 -9.88 11.61
C PHE A 157 14.50 -8.86 12.47
N SER A 158 15.08 -9.26 13.60
CA SER A 158 15.90 -8.37 14.43
C SER A 158 17.12 -7.83 13.67
N TYR A 159 17.83 -8.66 12.90
CA TYR A 159 18.94 -8.20 12.06
C TYR A 159 18.48 -7.24 10.96
N PHE A 160 17.36 -7.57 10.30
CA PHE A 160 16.76 -6.70 9.30
C PHE A 160 16.37 -5.33 9.87
N ALA A 161 15.78 -5.31 11.08
CA ALA A 161 15.43 -4.09 11.78
C ALA A 161 16.66 -3.26 12.15
N ALA A 162 17.69 -3.88 12.72
CA ALA A 162 18.94 -3.20 13.09
C ALA A 162 19.63 -2.56 11.88
N LEU A 163 19.75 -3.30 10.77
CA LEU A 163 20.35 -2.78 9.54
C LEU A 163 19.51 -1.64 8.94
N SER A 164 18.19 -1.78 8.90
CA SER A 164 17.29 -0.75 8.37
C SER A 164 17.39 0.55 9.18
N TRP A 165 17.41 0.44 10.51
CA TRP A 165 17.53 1.61 11.39
C TRP A 165 18.92 2.26 11.29
N GLY A 166 19.99 1.47 11.34
CA GLY A 166 21.35 2.00 11.18
C GLY A 166 21.52 2.74 9.85
N ALA A 167 21.01 2.18 8.75
CA ALA A 167 21.06 2.78 7.43
C ALA A 167 20.29 4.11 7.36
N VAL A 168 19.06 4.18 7.87
CA VAL A 168 18.28 5.42 7.79
C VAL A 168 18.85 6.52 8.67
N MET A 169 19.41 6.20 9.84
CA MET A 169 20.09 7.19 10.69
C MET A 169 21.34 7.74 9.99
N TYR A 170 22.14 6.87 9.37
CA TYR A 170 23.29 7.30 8.58
C TYR A 170 22.89 8.18 7.39
N LEU A 171 21.85 7.80 6.64
CA LEU A 171 21.34 8.59 5.52
C LEU A 171 20.77 9.93 5.98
N PHE A 172 20.08 9.97 7.11
CA PHE A 172 19.50 11.20 7.63
C PHE A 172 20.56 12.24 7.95
N GLN A 173 21.67 11.81 8.55
CA GLN A 173 22.79 12.69 8.89
C GLN A 173 23.63 13.10 7.68
N ASN A 174 23.90 12.18 6.75
CA ASN A 174 24.92 12.38 5.71
C ASN A 174 24.35 12.60 4.29
N ARG A 175 23.11 12.20 4.02
CA ARG A 175 22.44 12.23 2.70
C ARG A 175 20.92 12.47 2.82
N GLY A 176 20.52 13.42 3.67
CA GLY A 176 19.11 13.67 4.00
C GLY A 176 18.24 14.00 2.78
N GLU A 177 18.83 14.54 1.71
CA GLU A 177 18.18 14.83 0.42
C GLU A 177 17.67 13.59 -0.32
N THR A 178 18.21 12.41 0.00
CA THR A 178 17.79 11.14 -0.59
C THR A 178 16.61 10.50 0.13
N ILE A 179 16.28 11.00 1.33
CA ILE A 179 15.19 10.49 2.16
C ILE A 179 13.84 11.01 1.65
N GLN A 180 12.84 10.13 1.69
CA GLN A 180 11.47 10.49 1.37
C GLN A 180 10.99 11.66 2.25
N PRO A 181 10.40 12.74 1.70
CA PRO A 181 10.14 13.97 2.44
C PRO A 181 9.32 13.81 3.73
N GLY A 182 8.38 12.85 3.75
CA GLY A 182 7.59 12.54 4.94
C GLY A 182 8.46 12.02 6.09
N MET A 183 9.30 11.01 5.81
CA MET A 183 10.25 10.48 6.79
C MET A 183 11.25 11.53 7.25
N PHE A 184 11.80 12.33 6.32
CA PHE A 184 12.75 13.39 6.68
C PHE A 184 12.12 14.42 7.63
N SER A 185 10.89 14.86 7.35
CA SER A 185 10.16 15.79 8.23
C SER A 185 9.95 15.21 9.62
N SER A 186 9.61 13.92 9.73
CA SER A 186 9.44 13.27 11.03
C SER A 186 10.76 13.15 11.79
N MET A 187 11.84 12.75 11.11
CA MET A 187 13.16 12.63 11.73
C MET A 187 13.71 13.98 12.18
N ARG A 188 13.52 15.05 11.39
CA ARG A 188 13.88 16.41 11.79
C ARG A 188 13.16 16.84 13.07
N TYR A 189 11.85 16.64 13.12
CA TYR A 189 11.06 16.96 14.30
C TYR A 189 11.52 16.18 15.55
N LEU A 190 11.87 14.91 15.39
CA LEU A 190 12.27 14.03 16.49
C LEU A 190 13.70 14.24 16.98
N TYR A 191 14.65 14.52 16.08
CA TYR A 191 16.08 14.46 16.38
C TYR A 191 16.81 15.81 16.27
N GLN A 192 16.42 16.70 15.35
CA GLN A 192 17.11 17.98 15.17
C GLN A 192 16.42 19.09 15.95
N ASP A 193 15.09 19.15 15.86
CA ASP A 193 14.35 20.19 16.55
C ASP A 193 14.35 19.95 18.08
N SER A 194 14.62 18.72 18.55
CA SER A 194 14.83 18.39 19.96
C SER A 194 16.11 18.99 20.56
N ASP A 195 17.07 19.39 19.74
CA ASP A 195 18.36 19.92 20.20
C ASP A 195 18.31 21.42 20.55
N HIS A 196 17.16 22.07 20.35
CA HIS A 196 17.01 23.51 20.50
C HIS A 196 15.84 23.90 21.40
N TRP A 197 16.12 24.48 22.56
CA TRP A 197 15.11 25.10 23.44
C TRP A 197 15.62 26.40 24.05
N ASN A 198 14.69 27.29 24.39
CA ASN A 198 14.97 28.60 25.01
C ASN A 198 14.08 28.91 26.23
N SER A 199 13.11 28.05 26.55
CA SER A 199 12.18 28.20 27.67
C SER A 199 11.57 26.86 28.07
N LEU A 200 10.96 26.78 29.26
CA LEU A 200 10.19 25.59 29.67
C LEU A 200 9.03 25.27 28.72
N ARG A 201 8.48 26.29 28.05
CA ARG A 201 7.44 26.11 27.03
C ARG A 201 8.00 25.42 25.78
N THR A 202 9.19 25.81 25.32
CA THR A 202 9.83 25.19 24.15
C THR A 202 10.44 23.82 24.46
N LEU A 203 10.68 23.53 25.75
CA LEU A 203 11.13 22.22 26.21
C LEU A 203 10.00 21.19 26.32
N PHE A 204 8.82 21.57 26.82
CA PHE A 204 7.76 20.59 27.18
C PHE A 204 6.46 20.68 26.38
N TRP A 205 6.19 21.78 25.68
CA TRP A 205 4.87 21.99 25.06
C TRP A 205 4.89 22.23 23.56
N HIS A 206 5.78 23.09 23.08
CA HIS A 206 5.80 23.48 21.67
C HIS A 206 7.19 23.48 21.12
N ASN A 207 7.33 22.94 19.92
CA ASN A 207 8.59 23.02 19.21
C ASN A 207 8.66 24.39 18.50
N LYS A 208 9.60 25.23 18.95
CA LYS A 208 9.73 26.68 18.64
C LYS A 208 8.62 27.59 19.18
#